data_AF-A0A4U0QEB8-F1
#
_entry.id   AF-A0A4U0QEB8-F1
#
_cell.length_a   1.000
_cell.length_b   1.000
_cell.length_c   1.000
_cell.angle_alpha   90.00
_cell.angle_beta   90.00
_cell.angle_gamma   90.00
#
_symmetry.space_group_name_H-M   'P 1'
#
loop_
_entity.id
_entity.type
_entity.pdbx_description
1 polymer ?
#
loop_
_entity_poly.entity_id
_entity_poly.type
_entity_poly.pdbx_seq_one_letter_code
_entity_poly.pdbx_strand_id
1 'polypeptide(L)' 'MSRPSPFAYKTRNWPAYNEALKRRGSLTIWFDPEMTWEARPTGKRGRQPDYSDAAIQTC' A
#
# COMPACT_ATOMS: atom_id res chain seq x y z
N MET A 1 -49.51 2.86 27.91
CA MET A 1 -48.99 2.20 26.70
C MET A 1 -47.48 2.01 26.87
N SER A 2 -46.99 0.77 26.82
CA SER A 2 -45.57 0.44 26.98
C SER A 2 -44.79 0.78 25.70
N ARG A 3 -43.60 1.35 25.86
CA ARG A 3 -42.73 1.76 24.75
C ARG A 3 -42.07 0.50 24.14
N PRO A 4 -42.06 0.33 22.81
CA PRO A 4 -41.43 -0.83 22.19
C PRO A 4 -39.91 -0.82 22.42
N SER A 5 -39.33 -2.01 22.56
CA SER A 5 -37.89 -2.19 22.74
C SER A 5 -37.12 -1.63 21.54
N PRO A 6 -35.98 -0.93 21.75
CA PRO A 6 -35.18 -0.39 20.65
C PRO A 6 -34.70 -1.51 19.72
N PHE A 7 -34.78 -1.28 18.41
CA PHE A 7 -34.18 -2.18 17.43
C PHE A 7 -32.65 -2.16 17.58
N ALA A 8 -32.05 -3.32 17.87
CA ALA A 8 -30.61 -3.48 17.86
C ALA A 8 -30.16 -3.83 16.43
N TYR A 9 -29.70 -2.81 15.69
CA TYR A 9 -29.14 -3.02 14.35
C TYR A 9 -27.71 -3.57 14.49
N LYS A 10 -27.45 -4.75 13.91
CA LYS A 10 -26.11 -5.34 13.84
C LYS A 10 -25.58 -5.26 12.41
N THR A 11 -24.41 -4.67 12.24
CA THR A 11 -23.69 -4.64 10.95
C THR A 11 -23.20 -6.05 10.61
N ARG A 12 -23.81 -6.69 9.61
CA ARG A 12 -23.46 -8.06 9.17
C ARG A 12 -22.52 -8.10 7.96
N ASN A 13 -22.39 -6.98 7.26
CA ASN A 13 -21.60 -6.87 6.03
C ASN A 13 -20.12 -6.50 6.26
N TRP A 14 -19.69 -6.35 7.51
CA TRP A 14 -18.33 -5.91 7.85
C TRP A 14 -17.22 -6.75 7.17
N PRO A 15 -17.31 -8.10 7.11
CA PRO A 15 -16.30 -8.90 6.42
C PRO A 15 -16.25 -8.59 4.91
N ALA A 16 -17.41 -8.48 4.26
CA ALA A 16 -17.50 -8.20 2.82
C ALA A 16 -17.00 -6.78 2.48
N TYR A 17 -17.31 -5.81 3.33
CA TYR A 17 -16.79 -4.44 3.21
C TYR A 17 -15.26 -4.42 3.30
N ASN A 18 -14.67 -5.14 4.26
CA ASN A 18 -13.22 -5.20 4.44
C ASN A 18 -12.51 -5.87 3.25
N GLU A 19 -13.07 -6.96 2.71
CA GLU A 19 -12.53 -7.60 1.50
C GLU A 19 -12.59 -6.68 0.28
N ALA A 20 -13.67 -5.92 0.12
CA ALA A 20 -13.75 -4.90 -0.92
C ALA A 20 -12.71 -3.79 -0.73
N LEU A 21 -12.39 -3.42 0.52
CA LEU A 21 -11.35 -2.44 0.83
C LEU A 21 -9.95 -2.94 0.46
N LYS A 22 -9.62 -4.20 0.81
CA LYS A 22 -8.34 -4.84 0.41
C LYS A 22 -8.18 -4.89 -1.11
N ARG A 23 -9.24 -5.22 -1.84
CA ARG A 23 -9.23 -5.25 -3.32
C ARG A 23 -9.01 -3.88 -3.93
N ARG A 24 -9.53 -2.81 -3.33
CA ARG A 24 -9.35 -1.43 -3.83
C ARG A 24 -7.91 -0.92 -3.72
N GLY A 25 -7.11 -1.50 -2.83
CA GLY A 25 -5.67 -1.17 -2.66
C GLY A 25 -4.72 -2.24 -3.19
N SER A 26 -5.21 -3.31 -3.81
CA SER A 26 -4.38 -4.39 -4.33
C SER A 26 -3.94 -4.05 -5.74
N LEU A 27 -2.69 -3.57 -5.87
CA LEU A 27 -2.03 -3.34 -7.15
C LEU A 27 -0.88 -4.33 -7.30
N THR A 28 -0.85 -5.05 -8.43
CA THR A 28 0.31 -5.85 -8.82
C THR A 28 1.19 -5.00 -9.71
N ILE A 29 2.40 -4.69 -9.24
CA ILE A 29 3.41 -3.95 -9.99
C ILE A 29 4.50 -4.94 -10.42
N TRP A 30 4.87 -4.91 -11.70
CA TRP A 30 6.00 -5.67 -12.23
C TRP A 30 7.19 -4.74 -12.35
N PHE A 31 8.33 -5.15 -11.78
CA PHE A 31 9.60 -4.48 -11.95
C PHE A 31 10.43 -5.22 -12.99
N ASP A 32 11.12 -4.47 -13.85
CA ASP A 32 12.09 -5.04 -14.77
C ASP A 32 13.31 -5.54 -13.98
N PRO A 33 13.65 -6.84 -14.04
CA PRO A 33 14.81 -7.38 -13.32
C PRO A 33 16.14 -6.80 -13.80
N GLU A 34 16.21 -6.29 -15.03
CA GLU A 34 17.41 -5.68 -15.59
C GLU A 34 17.53 -4.18 -15.23
N MET A 35 16.56 -3.63 -14.50
CA MET A 35 16.57 -2.23 -14.09
C MET A 35 17.70 -1.96 -13.09
N THR A 36 18.49 -0.92 -13.36
CA THR A 36 19.55 -0.50 -12.45
C THR A 36 18.98 0.36 -11.31
N TRP A 37 18.78 -0.26 -10.15
CA TRP A 37 18.25 0.39 -8.95
C TRP A 37 19.26 1.25 -8.20
N GLU A 38 20.54 0.88 -8.29
CA GLU A 38 21.59 1.53 -7.53
C GLU A 38 22.03 2.83 -8.18
N ALA A 39 22.19 3.89 -7.38
CA ALA A 39 22.83 5.11 -7.84
C ALA A 39 24.32 4.87 -8.10
N ARG A 40 24.92 5.65 -9.00
CA ARG A 40 26.35 5.54 -9.33
C ARG A 40 27.22 5.61 -8.07
N PRO A 41 28.14 4.66 -7.84
CA PRO A 41 29.00 4.67 -6.66
C PRO A 41 29.85 5.94 -6.57
N THR A 42 29.94 6.52 -5.38
CA THR A 42 30.77 7.72 -5.14
C THR A 42 32.22 7.38 -4.83
N GLY A 43 32.52 6.11 -4.53
CA GLY A 43 33.84 5.65 -4.08
C GLY A 43 34.24 6.13 -2.68
N LYS A 44 33.37 6.86 -1.98
CA LYS A 44 33.63 7.38 -0.63
C LYS A 44 32.97 6.50 0.43
N ARG A 45 33.59 6.43 1.62
CA ARG A 45 33.02 5.72 2.76
C ARG A 45 31.81 6.48 3.30
N GLY A 46 30.71 5.77 3.55
CA GLY A 46 29.47 6.35 4.09
C GLY A 46 28.25 5.96 3.26
N ARG A 47 27.10 6.57 3.58
CA ARG A 47 25.86 6.36 2.84
C ARG A 47 25.92 7.07 1.48
N GLN A 48 25.34 6.46 0.46
CA GLN A 48 25.11 7.07 -0.83
C GLN A 48 24.20 8.31 -0.69
N PRO A 49 24.64 9.53 -1.08
CA PRO A 49 23.80 10.73 -1.05
C PRO A 49 22.68 10.74 -2.09
N ASP A 50 22.87 10.05 -3.22
CA ASP A 50 21.99 10.16 -4.39
C ASP A 50 21.15 8.90 -4.63
N TYR A 51 19.97 9.08 -5.23
CA TYR A 51 19.13 7.97 -5.70
C TYR A 51 19.26 7.82 -7.21
N SER A 52 19.03 6.61 -7.72
CA SER A 52 18.94 6.38 -9.17
C SER A 52 17.65 6.97 -9.72
N ASP A 53 17.66 7.33 -11.01
CA ASP A 53 16.45 7.78 -11.69
C ASP A 53 15.33 6.73 -11.61
N ALA A 54 15.68 5.46 -11.72
CA ALA A 54 14.77 4.33 -11.57
C ALA A 54 14.07 4.34 -10.21
N ALA A 55 14.82 4.48 -9.11
CA ALA A 55 14.25 4.53 -7.76
C ALA A 55 13.36 5.76 -7.54
N ILE A 56 13.72 6.91 -8.15
CA ILE A 56 12.93 8.15 -8.05
C ILE A 56 11.60 8.01 -8.79
N GLN A 57 11.58 7.44 -9.99
CA GLN A 57 10.36 7.32 -10.81
C GLN A 57 9.34 6.33 -10.23
N THR A 58 9.77 5.40 -9.38
CA THR A 58 8.90 4.38 -8.79
C THR A 58 8.28 4.74 -7.44
N CYS A 59 8.79 5.78 -6.76
CA CYS A 59 8.32 6.21 -5.44
C CYS A 59 7.34 7.38 -5.55
#